data_AF-A0A0S8KW25-F1
#
_entry.id   AF-A0A0S8KW25-F1
#
_cell.length_a   1.000
_cell.length_b   1.000
_cell.length_c   1.000
_cell.angle_alpha   90.00
_cell.angle_beta   90.00
_cell.angle_gamma   90.00
#
_symmetry.space_group_name_H-M   'P 1'
#
loop_
_entity.id
_entity.type
_entity.pdbx_description
1 polymer ?
#
loop_
_entity_poly.entity_id
_entity_poly.type
_entity_poly.pdbx_seq_one_letter_code
_entity_poly.pdbx_strand_id
1 'polypeptide(L)'
;MNRDGNFRYLALVCVVASLGGLLFGFDTAVISGTVGMVESQFGLSKLALGWFTSSALVGCIVGALVAGGLGDKYGRRPVLLGAAILFFLSALGSTVPPSFTVLFSVRIIGGIGVGIASVMSPLYISEFSPPQIRGRLVALYQLSIVTGILLAYFSNWMLQHYSMHHMEMPAGNGFLYKVLVGEVWRSMFGMEMVPALLLMFLLLFVPESPRWLIQAGRRDHGKLILEKISGNKVAGEEFKEILRSL
;
A
#
# COMPACT_ATOMS: atom_id res chain seq x y z
N MET A 1 34.17 -0.19 0.99
CA MET A 1 32.89 -0.88 0.67
C MET A 1 33.24 -2.14 -0.09
N ASN A 2 33.20 -3.33 0.53
CA ASN A 2 33.27 -4.58 -0.24
C ASN A 2 32.05 -4.62 -1.16
N ARG A 3 32.30 -4.65 -2.47
CA ARG A 3 31.32 -4.52 -3.55
C ARG A 3 30.67 -5.86 -3.92
N ASP A 4 30.54 -6.79 -2.98
CA ASP A 4 30.13 -8.16 -3.31
C ASP A 4 28.60 -8.36 -3.31
N GLY A 5 27.84 -7.43 -2.72
CA GLY A 5 26.37 -7.48 -2.67
C GLY A 5 25.68 -6.84 -3.88
N ASN A 6 24.56 -7.41 -4.32
CA ASN A 6 23.80 -6.88 -5.44
C ASN A 6 22.91 -5.69 -5.00
N PHE A 7 23.50 -4.49 -5.00
CA PHE A 7 22.80 -3.27 -4.58
C PHE A 7 21.56 -2.95 -5.43
N ARG A 8 21.57 -3.27 -6.73
CA ARG A 8 20.40 -3.07 -7.60
C ARG A 8 19.23 -3.95 -7.18
N TYR A 9 19.53 -5.19 -6.79
CA TYR A 9 18.53 -6.13 -6.27
C TYR A 9 17.95 -5.65 -4.93
N LEU A 10 18.81 -5.21 -4.00
CA LEU A 10 18.35 -4.61 -2.74
C LEU A 10 17.46 -3.39 -2.97
N ALA A 11 17.89 -2.47 -3.83
CA ALA A 11 17.13 -1.27 -4.16
C ALA A 11 15.75 -1.61 -4.76
N LEU A 12 15.68 -2.59 -5.66
CA LEU A 12 14.41 -3.07 -6.22
C LEU A 12 13.47 -3.57 -5.12
N VAL A 13 13.96 -4.43 -4.22
CA VAL A 13 13.15 -4.97 -3.12
C VAL A 13 12.63 -3.85 -2.21
N CYS A 14 13.49 -2.88 -1.86
CA CYS A 14 13.09 -1.77 -1.02
C CYS A 14 12.08 -0.83 -1.69
N VAL A 15 12.24 -0.56 -2.99
CA VAL A 15 11.29 0.27 -3.76
C VAL A 15 9.94 -0.42 -3.89
N VAL A 16 9.91 -1.72 -4.19
CA VAL A 16 8.66 -2.49 -4.26
C VAL A 16 7.95 -2.46 -2.91
N ALA A 17 8.68 -2.68 -1.81
CA ALA A 17 8.11 -2.62 -0.48
C ALA A 17 7.62 -1.21 -0.10
N SER A 18 8.32 -0.16 -0.54
CA SER A 18 7.94 1.22 -0.24
C SER A 18 6.65 1.66 -0.94
N LEU A 19 6.22 0.96 -2.01
CA LEU A 19 4.91 1.19 -2.64
C LEU A 19 3.72 0.97 -1.69
N GLY A 20 3.89 0.17 -0.62
CA GLY A 20 2.89 0.11 0.46
C GLY A 20 2.68 1.47 1.14
N GLY A 21 3.74 2.27 1.25
CA GLY A 21 3.67 3.66 1.73
C GLY A 21 3.00 4.58 0.71
N LEU A 22 3.25 4.37 -0.59
CA LEU A 22 2.56 5.11 -1.64
C LEU A 22 1.04 4.90 -1.56
N LEU A 23 0.59 3.66 -1.40
CA LEU A 23 -0.84 3.35 -1.22
C LEU A 23 -1.42 3.97 0.04
N PHE A 24 -0.71 3.91 1.17
CA PHE A 24 -1.11 4.62 2.39
C PHE A 24 -1.37 6.10 2.09
N GLY A 25 -0.37 6.79 1.53
CA GLY A 25 -0.45 8.21 1.25
C GLY A 25 -1.57 8.54 0.28
N PHE A 26 -1.75 7.71 -0.75
CA PHE A 26 -2.80 7.86 -1.75
C PHE A 26 -4.19 7.75 -1.12
N ASP A 27 -4.49 6.66 -0.39
CA ASP A 27 -5.80 6.45 0.25
C ASP A 27 -6.12 7.54 1.29
N THR A 28 -5.11 8.02 2.01
CA THR A 28 -5.28 9.09 3.01
C THR A 28 -5.67 10.42 2.35
N ALA A 29 -5.10 10.72 1.19
CA ALA A 29 -5.26 12.02 0.53
C ALA A 29 -6.42 12.04 -0.49
N VAL A 30 -6.73 10.92 -1.14
CA VAL A 30 -7.74 10.85 -2.21
C VAL A 30 -9.11 11.28 -1.71
N ILE A 31 -9.44 10.97 -0.46
CA ILE A 31 -10.74 11.29 0.13
C ILE A 31 -11.04 12.79 0.12
N SER A 32 -10.03 13.66 0.27
CA SER A 32 -10.24 15.12 0.37
C SER A 32 -10.89 15.71 -0.88
N GLY A 33 -10.63 15.13 -2.06
CA GLY A 33 -11.26 15.53 -3.32
C GLY A 33 -12.70 15.04 -3.47
N THR A 34 -13.14 14.09 -2.64
CA THR A 34 -14.45 13.43 -2.76
C THR A 34 -15.48 13.94 -1.75
N VAL A 35 -15.05 14.43 -0.59
CA VAL A 35 -15.92 14.74 0.57
C VAL A 35 -17.14 15.56 0.18
N GLY A 36 -16.96 16.69 -0.52
CA GLY A 36 -18.08 17.57 -0.87
C GLY A 36 -19.08 16.95 -1.86
N MET A 37 -18.59 16.15 -2.82
CA MET A 37 -19.44 15.47 -3.79
C MET A 37 -20.25 14.35 -3.13
N VAL A 38 -19.62 13.58 -2.25
CA VAL A 38 -20.27 12.50 -1.50
C VAL A 38 -21.27 13.06 -0.49
N GLU A 39 -20.94 14.17 0.20
CA GLU A 39 -21.85 14.87 1.13
C GLU A 39 -23.14 15.29 0.42
N SER A 40 -23.00 15.96 -0.73
CA SER A 40 -24.14 16.44 -1.52
C SER A 40 -24.97 15.29 -2.10
N GLN A 41 -24.32 14.25 -2.64
CA GLN A 41 -25.02 13.13 -3.29
C GLN A 41 -25.84 12.29 -2.31
N PHE A 42 -25.34 12.06 -1.09
CA PHE A 42 -26.00 11.22 -0.10
C PHE A 42 -26.75 12.01 0.99
N GLY A 43 -26.73 13.36 0.94
CA GLY A 43 -27.40 14.21 1.93
C GLY A 43 -26.89 13.98 3.36
N LEU A 44 -25.57 13.84 3.51
CA LEU A 44 -24.98 13.39 4.77
C LEU A 44 -25.07 14.44 5.88
N SER A 45 -25.40 14.01 7.09
CA SER A 45 -25.22 14.83 8.29
C SER A 45 -23.73 15.01 8.59
N LYS A 46 -23.37 16.04 9.37
CA LYS A 46 -21.96 16.27 9.78
C LYS A 46 -21.37 15.08 10.52
N LEU A 47 -22.18 14.35 11.30
CA LEU A 47 -21.75 13.13 11.96
C LEU A 47 -21.47 12.00 10.96
N ALA A 48 -22.35 11.79 9.98
CA ALA A 48 -22.17 10.78 8.94
C ALA A 48 -20.96 11.10 8.06
N LEU A 49 -20.73 12.37 7.74
CA LEU A 49 -19.56 12.82 7.00
C LEU A 49 -18.26 12.57 7.79
N GLY A 50 -18.25 12.88 9.09
CA GLY A 50 -17.12 12.58 9.97
C GLY A 50 -16.85 11.07 10.09
N TRP A 51 -17.90 10.25 10.12
CA TRP A 51 -17.76 8.80 10.08
C TRP A 51 -17.18 8.32 8.75
N PHE A 52 -17.65 8.87 7.62
CA PHE A 52 -17.12 8.56 6.30
C PHE A 52 -15.62 8.84 6.22
N THR A 53 -15.17 10.01 6.67
CA THR A 53 -13.75 10.40 6.59
C THR A 53 -12.85 9.63 7.56
N SER A 54 -13.36 9.25 8.74
CA SER A 54 -12.59 8.53 9.77
C SER A 54 -12.69 7.00 9.69
N SER A 55 -13.66 6.45 8.96
CA SER A 55 -13.89 5.00 8.86
C SER A 55 -12.66 4.20 8.45
N ALA A 56 -11.85 4.72 7.52
CA ALA A 56 -10.60 4.08 7.10
C ALA A 56 -9.60 3.96 8.26
N LEU A 57 -9.51 4.96 9.15
CA LEU A 57 -8.62 4.94 10.31
C LEU A 57 -8.98 3.83 11.31
N VAL A 58 -10.27 3.52 11.46
CA VAL A 58 -10.73 2.38 12.27
C VAL A 58 -10.16 1.08 11.69
N GLY A 59 -10.22 0.92 10.37
CA GLY A 59 -9.57 -0.18 9.67
C GLY A 59 -8.05 -0.21 9.90
N CYS A 60 -7.38 0.94 9.83
CA CYS A 60 -5.93 1.05 10.07
C CYS A 60 -5.52 0.54 11.45
N ILE A 61 -6.28 0.87 12.50
CA ILE A 61 -6.04 0.38 13.86
C ILE A 61 -6.07 -1.14 13.89
N VAL A 62 -7.14 -1.75 13.34
CA VAL A 62 -7.29 -3.20 13.30
C VAL A 62 -6.16 -3.84 12.50
N GLY A 63 -5.86 -3.30 11.30
CA GLY A 63 -4.79 -3.79 10.44
C GLY A 63 -3.42 -3.76 11.11
N ALA A 64 -3.07 -2.65 11.76
CA ALA A 64 -1.79 -2.50 12.45
C ALA A 64 -1.65 -3.48 13.63
N LEU A 65 -2.72 -3.70 14.40
CA LEU A 65 -2.73 -4.64 15.53
C LEU A 65 -2.46 -6.09 15.08
N VAL A 66 -3.05 -6.52 13.96
CA VAL A 66 -2.90 -7.90 13.48
C VAL A 66 -1.65 -8.11 12.63
N ALA A 67 -1.06 -7.04 12.09
CA ALA A 67 0.05 -7.11 11.13
C ALA A 67 1.25 -7.90 11.65
N GLY A 68 1.65 -7.66 12.92
CA GLY A 68 2.80 -8.34 13.53
C GLY A 68 2.62 -9.86 13.58
N GLY A 69 1.52 -10.32 14.18
CA GLY A 69 1.22 -11.75 14.30
C GLY A 69 1.04 -12.44 12.95
N LEU A 70 0.43 -11.76 11.97
CA LEU A 70 0.35 -12.28 10.60
C LEU A 70 1.73 -12.37 9.95
N GLY A 71 2.57 -11.34 10.11
CA GLY A 71 3.91 -11.28 9.55
C GLY A 71 4.85 -12.34 10.10
N ASP A 72 4.72 -12.69 11.37
CA ASP A 72 5.50 -13.76 12.00
C ASP A 72 5.02 -15.14 11.57
N LYS A 73 3.70 -15.34 11.43
CA LYS A 73 3.14 -16.63 11.02
C LYS A 73 3.31 -16.94 9.54
N TYR A 74 3.04 -15.97 8.66
CA TYR A 74 2.96 -16.19 7.20
C TYR A 74 4.13 -15.61 6.41
N GLY A 75 4.97 -14.79 7.04
CA GLY A 75 6.02 -14.05 6.35
C GLY A 75 5.56 -12.65 5.93
N ARG A 76 6.51 -11.82 5.52
CA ARG A 76 6.26 -10.39 5.28
C ARG A 76 5.67 -10.20 3.88
N ARG A 77 6.17 -10.91 2.87
CA ARG A 77 5.72 -10.79 1.48
C ARG A 77 4.26 -11.23 1.28
N PRO A 78 3.79 -12.40 1.74
CA PRO A 78 2.38 -12.80 1.64
C PRO A 78 1.43 -11.84 2.36
N VAL A 79 1.86 -11.30 3.50
CA VAL A 79 1.03 -10.35 4.26
C VAL A 79 0.92 -9.00 3.55
N LEU A 80 2.03 -8.50 2.97
CA LEU A 80 1.99 -7.33 2.08
C LEU A 80 1.13 -7.56 0.83
N LEU A 81 1.17 -8.77 0.26
CA LEU A 81 0.31 -9.14 -0.86
C LEU A 81 -1.18 -9.12 -0.45
N GLY A 82 -1.49 -9.65 0.74
CA GLY A 82 -2.82 -9.54 1.33
C GLY A 82 -3.27 -8.08 1.49
N ALA A 83 -2.40 -7.20 1.98
CA ALA A 83 -2.70 -5.77 2.07
C ALA A 83 -2.99 -5.15 0.68
N ALA A 84 -2.18 -5.46 -0.33
CA ALA A 84 -2.41 -5.00 -1.71
C ALA A 84 -3.77 -5.47 -2.28
N ILE A 85 -4.19 -6.69 -1.94
CA ILE A 85 -5.52 -7.20 -2.31
C ILE A 85 -6.62 -6.41 -1.61
N LEU A 86 -6.48 -6.12 -0.31
CA LEU A 86 -7.46 -5.32 0.43
C LEU A 86 -7.59 -3.90 -0.12
N PHE A 87 -6.47 -3.26 -0.49
CA PHE A 87 -6.47 -1.97 -1.19
C PHE A 87 -7.25 -2.03 -2.51
N PHE A 88 -6.95 -3.03 -3.34
CA PHE A 88 -7.64 -3.20 -4.62
C PHE A 88 -9.15 -3.41 -4.44
N LEU A 89 -9.55 -4.28 -3.51
CA LEU A 89 -10.96 -4.55 -3.22
C LEU A 89 -11.68 -3.32 -2.65
N SER A 90 -11.00 -2.54 -1.80
CA SER A 90 -11.52 -1.28 -1.27
C SER A 90 -11.75 -0.25 -2.38
N ALA A 91 -10.76 -0.06 -3.25
CA ALA A 91 -10.83 0.88 -4.37
C ALA A 91 -11.94 0.48 -5.35
N LEU A 92 -11.98 -0.79 -5.75
CA LEU A 92 -13.05 -1.34 -6.60
C LEU A 92 -14.43 -1.16 -5.97
N GLY A 93 -14.55 -1.51 -4.68
CA GLY A 93 -15.79 -1.34 -3.91
C GLY A 93 -16.20 0.12 -3.72
N SER A 94 -15.25 1.06 -3.75
CA SER A 94 -15.45 2.51 -3.63
C SER A 94 -15.74 3.20 -4.97
N THR A 95 -15.40 2.57 -6.10
CA THR A 95 -15.81 3.03 -7.44
C THR A 95 -17.24 2.63 -7.79
N VAL A 96 -17.65 1.41 -7.43
CA VAL A 96 -18.98 0.88 -7.77
C VAL A 96 -20.01 0.92 -6.61
N PRO A 97 -19.87 1.70 -5.52
CA PRO A 97 -20.71 1.50 -4.36
C PRO A 97 -22.17 1.85 -4.71
N PRO A 98 -23.12 0.96 -4.39
CA PRO A 98 -24.54 1.19 -4.59
C PRO A 98 -25.15 2.06 -3.48
N SER A 99 -24.48 2.17 -2.32
CA SER A 99 -24.99 2.92 -1.16
C SER A 99 -23.86 3.49 -0.28
N PHE A 100 -24.21 4.48 0.54
CA PHE A 100 -23.30 5.07 1.52
C PHE A 100 -22.75 4.04 2.52
N THR A 101 -23.58 3.09 2.94
CA THR A 101 -23.17 2.03 3.89
C THR A 101 -22.09 1.13 3.30
N VAL A 102 -22.23 0.75 2.04
CA VAL A 102 -21.20 -0.01 1.34
C VAL A 102 -19.93 0.81 1.24
N LEU A 103 -20.03 2.10 0.89
CA LEU A 103 -18.88 2.98 0.72
C LEU A 103 -18.01 3.09 1.99
N PHE A 104 -18.58 3.38 3.16
CA PHE A 104 -17.75 3.43 4.38
C PHE A 104 -17.25 2.04 4.81
N SER A 105 -18.02 0.98 4.53
CA SER A 105 -17.63 -0.40 4.89
C SER A 105 -16.41 -0.87 4.09
N VAL A 106 -16.38 -0.61 2.78
CA VAL A 106 -15.22 -0.93 1.94
C VAL A 106 -14.00 -0.08 2.31
N ARG A 107 -14.20 1.16 2.77
CA ARG A 107 -13.10 1.98 3.30
C ARG A 107 -12.50 1.41 4.59
N ILE A 108 -13.29 0.77 5.45
CA ILE A 108 -12.75 0.04 6.60
C ILE A 108 -11.84 -1.12 6.11
N ILE A 109 -12.27 -1.84 5.06
CA ILE A 109 -11.46 -2.92 4.46
C ILE A 109 -10.14 -2.38 3.91
N GLY A 110 -10.19 -1.26 3.16
CA GLY A 110 -8.98 -0.57 2.68
C GLY A 110 -8.07 -0.13 3.82
N GLY A 111 -8.66 0.44 4.88
CA GLY A 111 -7.97 0.81 6.10
C GLY A 111 -7.22 -0.35 6.75
N ILE A 112 -7.78 -1.56 6.78
CA ILE A 112 -7.06 -2.75 7.27
C ILE A 112 -5.80 -2.99 6.42
N GLY A 113 -5.91 -2.85 5.09
CA GLY A 113 -4.77 -2.90 4.16
C GLY A 113 -3.71 -1.85 4.49
N VAL A 114 -4.12 -0.60 4.70
CA VAL A 114 -3.24 0.51 5.13
C VAL A 114 -2.50 0.18 6.43
N GLY A 115 -3.24 -0.27 7.45
CA GLY A 115 -2.70 -0.65 8.75
C GLY A 115 -1.63 -1.74 8.63
N ILE A 116 -1.93 -2.81 7.88
CA ILE A 116 -0.98 -3.89 7.62
C ILE A 116 0.26 -3.38 6.88
N ALA A 117 0.08 -2.63 5.78
CA ALA A 117 1.18 -2.10 4.99
C ALA A 117 2.08 -1.16 5.81
N SER A 118 1.51 -0.39 6.74
CA SER A 118 2.24 0.55 7.61
C SER A 118 3.21 -0.10 8.57
N VAL A 119 2.94 -1.35 8.98
CA VAL A 119 3.82 -2.11 9.87
C VAL A 119 4.76 -2.99 9.03
N MET A 120 4.20 -3.67 8.01
CA MET A 120 4.93 -4.68 7.25
C MET A 120 5.95 -4.09 6.27
N SER A 121 5.67 -2.96 5.63
CA SER A 121 6.58 -2.36 4.65
C SER A 121 7.90 -1.90 5.28
N PRO A 122 7.93 -1.08 6.35
CA PRO A 122 9.18 -0.69 6.98
C PRO A 122 9.89 -1.89 7.63
N LEU A 123 9.16 -2.86 8.19
CA LEU A 123 9.75 -4.08 8.73
C LEU A 123 10.46 -4.88 7.64
N TYR A 124 9.78 -5.14 6.52
CA TYR A 124 10.34 -5.85 5.38
C TYR A 124 11.56 -5.12 4.82
N ILE A 125 11.50 -3.79 4.63
CA ILE A 125 12.67 -3.01 4.22
C ILE A 125 13.84 -3.19 5.22
N SER A 126 13.56 -3.14 6.53
CA SER A 126 14.59 -3.22 7.56
C SER A 126 15.30 -4.57 7.61
N GLU A 127 14.60 -5.66 7.28
CA GLU A 127 15.13 -7.03 7.30
C GLU A 127 16.00 -7.37 6.08
N PHE A 128 15.85 -6.60 5.00
CA PHE A 128 16.74 -6.67 3.84
C PHE A 128 17.91 -5.67 3.94
N SER A 129 17.78 -4.66 4.78
CA SER A 129 18.70 -3.52 4.78
C SER A 129 19.94 -3.77 5.64
N PRO A 130 21.15 -3.58 5.07
CA PRO A 130 22.39 -3.57 5.85
C PRO A 130 22.34 -2.48 6.93
N PRO A 131 22.94 -2.71 8.12
CA PRO A 131 22.85 -1.79 9.25
C PRO A 131 23.25 -0.34 8.92
N GLN A 132 24.25 -0.14 8.06
CA GLN A 132 24.82 1.18 7.75
C GLN A 132 23.88 2.07 6.91
N ILE A 133 22.98 1.47 6.12
CA ILE A 133 22.09 2.20 5.21
C ILE A 133 20.60 1.99 5.53
N ARG A 134 20.29 1.21 6.57
CA ARG A 134 18.93 0.86 6.98
C ARG A 134 18.05 2.09 7.18
N GLY A 135 18.52 3.11 7.90
CA GLY A 135 17.75 4.34 8.12
C GLY A 135 17.35 5.02 6.80
N ARG A 136 18.28 5.08 5.83
CA ARG A 136 18.02 5.67 4.50
C ARG A 136 17.01 4.85 3.70
N LEU A 137 17.09 3.52 3.75
CA LEU A 137 16.15 2.66 3.04
C LEU A 137 14.75 2.71 3.67
N VAL A 138 14.66 2.76 5.00
CA VAL A 138 13.38 2.98 5.70
C VAL A 138 12.80 4.37 5.38
N ALA A 139 13.63 5.41 5.20
CA ALA A 139 13.17 6.72 4.78
C ALA A 139 12.50 6.72 3.38
N LEU A 140 12.80 5.75 2.51
CA LEU A 140 12.09 5.59 1.23
C LEU A 140 10.59 5.30 1.44
N TYR A 141 10.22 4.61 2.53
CA TYR A 141 8.83 4.38 2.88
C TYR A 141 8.10 5.70 3.16
N GLN A 142 8.72 6.60 3.93
CA GLN A 142 8.15 7.93 4.22
C GLN A 142 8.08 8.81 2.97
N LEU A 143 9.13 8.79 2.15
CA LEU A 143 9.10 9.47 0.86
C LEU A 143 7.95 8.97 -0.01
N SER A 144 7.74 7.64 -0.04
CA SER A 144 6.65 7.03 -0.81
C SER A 144 5.28 7.47 -0.31
N ILE A 145 5.07 7.63 1.01
CA ILE A 145 3.83 8.19 1.56
C ILE A 145 3.58 9.60 1.01
N VAL A 146 4.57 10.48 1.11
CA VAL A 146 4.43 11.87 0.63
C VAL A 146 4.19 11.90 -0.89
N THR A 147 4.88 11.04 -1.65
CA THR A 147 4.63 10.88 -3.09
C THR A 147 3.21 10.38 -3.36
N GLY A 148 2.70 9.43 -2.58
CA GLY A 148 1.32 8.94 -2.69
C GLY A 148 0.28 10.04 -2.47
N ILE A 149 0.49 10.87 -1.44
CA ILE A 149 -0.36 12.05 -1.16
C ILE A 149 -0.37 13.00 -2.36
N LEU A 150 0.81 13.32 -2.90
CA LEU A 150 0.93 14.21 -4.05
C LEU A 150 0.22 13.64 -5.29
N LEU A 151 0.41 12.35 -5.57
CA LEU A 151 -0.25 11.66 -6.68
C LEU A 151 -1.77 11.63 -6.53
N ALA A 152 -2.29 11.47 -5.31
CA ALA A 152 -3.74 11.54 -5.07
C ALA A 152 -4.30 12.93 -5.37
N TYR A 153 -3.61 14.00 -4.96
CA TYR A 153 -4.04 15.37 -5.30
C TYR A 153 -3.99 15.66 -6.80
N PHE A 154 -2.91 15.24 -7.49
CA PHE A 154 -2.84 15.36 -8.95
C PHE A 154 -3.92 14.53 -9.64
N SER A 155 -4.18 13.31 -9.19
CA SER A 155 -5.26 12.44 -9.69
C SER A 155 -6.62 13.13 -9.53
N ASN A 156 -6.93 13.64 -8.33
CA ASN A 156 -8.19 14.32 -8.06
C ASN A 156 -8.36 15.55 -8.95
N TRP A 157 -7.33 16.39 -9.05
CA TRP A 157 -7.36 17.56 -9.93
C TRP A 157 -7.58 17.18 -11.39
N MET A 158 -6.83 16.21 -11.91
CA MET A 158 -6.90 15.77 -13.31
C MET A 158 -8.28 15.18 -13.65
N LEU A 159 -8.81 14.32 -12.77
CA LEU A 159 -10.13 13.71 -12.96
C LEU A 159 -11.25 14.75 -12.88
N GLN A 160 -11.17 15.68 -11.94
CA GLN A 160 -12.15 16.75 -11.80
C GLN A 160 -12.13 17.69 -13.02
N HIS A 161 -10.94 18.06 -13.49
CA HIS A 161 -10.77 18.86 -14.70
C HIS A 161 -11.33 18.14 -15.94
N TYR A 162 -11.07 16.83 -16.07
CA TYR A 162 -11.64 16.01 -17.14
C TYR A 162 -13.18 15.98 -17.10
N SER A 163 -13.77 15.76 -15.92
CA SER A 163 -15.22 15.75 -15.73
C SER A 163 -15.85 17.08 -16.17
N MET A 164 -15.27 18.22 -15.78
CA MET A 164 -15.79 19.55 -16.14
C MET A 164 -15.82 19.81 -17.64
N HIS A 165 -14.78 19.42 -18.38
CA HIS A 165 -14.71 19.62 -19.83
C HIS A 165 -15.64 18.72 -20.64
N HIS A 166 -16.11 17.61 -20.08
CA HIS A 166 -16.94 16.62 -20.77
C HIS A 166 -18.42 16.65 -20.33
N MET A 167 -18.83 17.63 -19.49
CA MET A 167 -20.22 17.76 -19.05
C MET A 167 -21.20 18.12 -20.18
N GLU A 168 -20.74 18.76 -21.25
CA GLU A 168 -21.58 19.18 -22.38
C GLU A 168 -21.80 18.08 -23.44
N MET A 169 -21.16 16.91 -23.30
CA MET A 169 -21.33 15.82 -24.26
C MET A 169 -22.71 15.16 -24.12
N PRO A 170 -23.54 15.14 -25.17
CA PRO A 170 -24.84 14.49 -25.12
C PRO A 170 -24.64 12.96 -25.10
N ALA A 171 -25.27 12.31 -24.14
CA ALA A 171 -25.56 10.87 -24.15
C ALA A 171 -24.37 9.90 -24.03
N GLY A 172 -23.72 9.89 -22.86
CA GLY A 172 -23.13 8.66 -22.33
C GLY A 172 -24.05 8.04 -21.29
N ASN A 173 -25.09 7.27 -21.65
CA ASN A 173 -25.85 6.46 -20.66
C ASN A 173 -25.05 5.22 -20.17
N GLY A 174 -23.73 5.27 -20.26
CA GLY A 174 -22.82 4.18 -19.93
C GLY A 174 -22.24 4.33 -18.52
N PHE A 175 -21.91 3.20 -17.92
CA PHE A 175 -21.20 3.14 -16.64
C PHE A 175 -19.94 4.02 -16.60
N LEU A 176 -19.19 4.09 -17.71
CA LEU A 176 -17.99 4.93 -17.84
C LEU A 176 -18.28 6.41 -17.69
N TYR A 177 -19.38 6.91 -18.28
CA TYR A 177 -19.77 8.32 -18.12
C TYR A 177 -20.16 8.62 -16.68
N LYS A 178 -20.92 7.72 -16.04
CA LYS A 178 -21.27 7.86 -14.62
C LYS A 178 -20.02 7.95 -13.74
N VAL A 179 -19.03 7.11 -13.98
CA VAL A 179 -17.83 7.04 -13.13
C VAL A 179 -16.84 8.18 -13.43
N LEU A 180 -16.62 8.52 -14.70
CA LEU A 180 -15.59 9.49 -15.12
C LEU A 180 -16.09 10.94 -15.19
N VAL A 181 -17.38 11.16 -15.43
CA VAL A 181 -17.95 12.50 -15.67
C VAL A 181 -19.00 12.84 -14.63
N GLY A 182 -20.07 12.04 -14.50
CA GLY A 182 -21.22 12.37 -13.66
C GLY A 182 -20.95 12.30 -12.15
N GLU A 183 -20.30 11.24 -11.69
CA GLU A 183 -19.96 10.96 -10.29
C GLU A 183 -18.45 10.74 -10.17
N VAL A 184 -17.67 11.75 -10.60
CA VAL A 184 -16.21 11.69 -10.73
C VAL A 184 -15.46 11.24 -9.47
N TRP A 185 -16.02 11.46 -8.29
CA TRP A 185 -15.48 10.97 -7.02
C TRP A 185 -15.29 9.44 -7.00
N ARG A 186 -16.08 8.68 -7.77
CA ARG A 186 -15.91 7.23 -7.94
C ARG A 186 -14.59 6.88 -8.62
N SER A 187 -14.22 7.66 -9.63
CA SER A 187 -12.94 7.52 -10.34
C SER A 187 -11.77 7.93 -9.47
N MET A 188 -11.96 8.92 -8.59
CA MET A 188 -10.92 9.35 -7.65
C MET A 188 -10.51 8.17 -6.76
N PHE A 189 -11.46 7.50 -6.10
CA PHE A 189 -11.17 6.26 -5.37
C PHE A 189 -10.67 5.14 -6.27
N GLY A 190 -11.24 4.99 -7.46
CA GLY A 190 -10.84 3.96 -8.41
C GLY A 190 -9.39 4.07 -8.87
N MET A 191 -8.81 5.27 -8.84
CA MET A 191 -7.43 5.49 -9.26
C MET A 191 -6.43 4.72 -8.39
N GLU A 192 -6.78 4.45 -7.13
CA GLU A 192 -5.96 3.66 -6.21
C GLU A 192 -5.74 2.21 -6.68
N MET A 193 -6.62 1.68 -7.53
CA MET A 193 -6.45 0.32 -8.10
C MET A 193 -5.13 0.18 -8.87
N VAL A 194 -4.65 1.24 -9.51
CA VAL A 194 -3.41 1.19 -10.32
C VAL A 194 -2.17 0.96 -9.45
N PRO A 195 -1.86 1.78 -8.43
CA PRO A 195 -0.74 1.48 -7.54
C PRO A 195 -0.94 0.17 -6.76
N ALA A 196 -2.19 -0.24 -6.47
CA ALA A 196 -2.47 -1.51 -5.78
C ALA A 196 -2.10 -2.73 -6.64
N LEU A 197 -2.51 -2.72 -7.91
CA LEU A 197 -2.14 -3.76 -8.88
C LEU A 197 -0.63 -3.75 -9.17
N LEU A 198 -0.01 -2.58 -9.25
CA LEU A 198 1.43 -2.45 -9.42
C LEU A 198 2.18 -3.10 -8.26
N LEU A 199 1.81 -2.78 -7.02
CA LEU A 199 2.40 -3.41 -5.83
C LEU A 199 2.15 -4.94 -5.85
N MET A 200 0.93 -5.37 -6.11
CA MET A 200 0.55 -6.79 -6.15
C MET A 200 1.40 -7.57 -7.16
N PHE A 201 1.54 -7.05 -8.38
CA PHE A 201 2.35 -7.66 -9.43
C PHE A 201 3.84 -7.67 -9.07
N LEU A 202 4.38 -6.55 -8.61
CA LEU A 202 5.81 -6.45 -8.26
C LEU A 202 6.19 -7.32 -7.07
N LEU A 203 5.28 -7.51 -6.10
CA LEU A 203 5.48 -8.42 -4.98
C LEU A 203 5.70 -9.87 -5.44
N LEU A 204 5.21 -10.26 -6.63
CA LEU A 204 5.44 -11.60 -7.17
C LEU A 204 6.92 -11.86 -7.49
N PHE A 205 7.70 -10.82 -7.80
CA PHE A 205 9.10 -10.92 -8.24
C PHE A 205 10.13 -10.67 -7.14
N VAL A 206 9.72 -10.22 -5.96
CA VAL A 206 10.61 -10.02 -4.81
C VAL A 206 10.59 -11.25 -3.88
N PRO A 207 11.70 -11.57 -3.20
CA PRO A 207 11.78 -12.75 -2.34
C PRO A 207 11.08 -12.53 -0.99
N GLU A 208 10.96 -13.57 -0.18
CA GLU A 208 10.58 -13.40 1.24
C GLU A 208 11.78 -12.90 2.07
N SER A 209 11.49 -12.30 3.23
CA SER A 209 12.49 -11.87 4.21
C SER A 209 13.49 -12.98 4.54
N PRO A 210 14.80 -12.73 4.40
CA PRO A 210 15.82 -13.71 4.75
C PRO A 210 15.75 -14.05 6.25
N ARG A 211 15.49 -13.04 7.09
CA ARG A 211 15.36 -13.22 8.53
C ARG A 211 14.20 -14.15 8.84
N TRP A 212 13.01 -13.87 8.30
CA TRP A 212 11.82 -14.72 8.51
C TRP A 212 12.05 -16.15 8.01
N LEU A 213 12.67 -16.34 6.84
CA LEU A 213 12.98 -17.67 6.29
C LEU A 213 13.85 -18.48 7.25
N ILE A 214 14.84 -17.86 7.90
CA ILE A 214 15.69 -18.53 8.88
C ILE A 214 14.89 -18.89 10.14
N GLN A 215 14.01 -18.01 10.64
CA GLN A 215 13.15 -18.32 11.79
C GLN A 215 12.16 -19.45 11.48
N ALA A 216 11.62 -19.48 10.26
CA ALA A 216 10.69 -20.49 9.78
C ALA A 216 11.37 -21.84 9.43
N GLY A 217 12.65 -22.02 9.75
CA GLY A 217 13.40 -23.26 9.51
C GLY A 217 13.93 -23.43 8.07
N ARG A 218 13.61 -22.52 7.15
CA ARG A 218 14.07 -22.54 5.75
C ARG A 218 15.44 -21.86 5.61
N ARG A 219 16.42 -22.35 6.38
CA ARG A 219 17.74 -21.72 6.58
C ARG A 219 18.53 -21.56 5.29
N ASP A 220 18.52 -22.56 4.42
CA ASP A 220 19.28 -22.53 3.15
C ASP A 220 18.77 -21.44 2.21
N HIS A 221 17.45 -21.30 2.10
CA HIS A 221 16.83 -20.24 1.28
C HIS A 221 17.12 -18.86 1.85
N GLY A 222 17.03 -18.69 3.17
CA GLY A 222 17.35 -17.42 3.84
C GLY A 222 18.82 -17.02 3.62
N LYS A 223 19.74 -17.99 3.72
CA LYS A 223 21.17 -17.76 3.49
C LYS A 223 21.46 -17.35 2.05
N LEU A 224 20.87 -18.02 1.04
CA LEU A 224 21.03 -17.65 -0.38
C LEU A 224 20.59 -16.20 -0.66
N ILE A 225 19.50 -15.75 -0.02
CA ILE A 225 19.02 -14.38 -0.17
C ILE A 225 19.99 -13.39 0.49
N LEU A 226 20.50 -13.69 1.70
CA LEU A 226 21.52 -12.87 2.35
C LEU A 226 22.79 -12.75 1.51
N GLU A 227 23.26 -13.87 0.94
CA GLU A 227 24.45 -13.88 0.07
C GLU A 227 24.25 -13.00 -1.16
N LYS A 228 23.04 -13.01 -1.76
CA LYS A 228 22.70 -12.17 -2.90
C LYS A 228 22.66 -10.67 -2.56
N ILE A 229 22.24 -10.31 -1.34
CA ILE A 229 22.08 -8.91 -0.90
C ILE A 229 23.38 -8.33 -0.36
N SER A 230 24.03 -9.05 0.57
CA SER A 230 25.16 -8.57 1.38
C SER A 230 26.51 -9.10 0.90
N GLY A 231 26.54 -10.14 0.05
CA GLY A 231 27.75 -10.85 -0.36
C GLY A 231 28.20 -11.91 0.65
N ASN A 232 28.94 -12.94 0.20
CA ASN A 232 29.22 -14.16 0.97
C ASN A 232 29.81 -13.95 2.38
N LYS A 233 30.76 -13.01 2.55
CA LYS A 233 31.40 -12.79 3.86
C LYS A 233 30.44 -12.17 4.88
N VAL A 234 29.75 -11.10 4.50
CA VAL A 234 28.82 -10.38 5.38
C VAL A 234 27.58 -11.22 5.67
N ALA A 235 27.08 -11.94 4.66
CA ALA A 235 25.96 -12.85 4.81
C ALA A 235 26.21 -13.95 5.86
N GLY A 236 27.44 -14.46 5.94
CA GLY A 236 27.81 -15.47 6.94
C GLY A 236 27.80 -14.95 8.38
N GLU A 237 28.15 -13.68 8.58
CA GLU A 237 28.09 -13.01 9.89
C GLU A 237 26.64 -12.69 10.27
N GLU A 238 25.87 -12.10 9.35
CA GLU A 238 24.43 -11.81 9.54
C GLU A 238 23.63 -13.09 9.83
N PHE A 239 23.93 -14.19 9.14
CA PHE A 239 23.28 -15.48 9.38
C PHE A 239 23.54 -16.01 10.79
N LYS A 240 24.78 -15.90 11.29
CA LYS A 240 25.13 -16.31 12.66
C LYS A 240 24.48 -15.42 13.71
N GLU A 241 24.41 -14.12 13.45
CA GLU A 241 23.75 -13.15 14.32
C GLU A 241 22.26 -13.45 14.43
N ILE A 242 21.59 -13.69 13.29
CA ILE A 242 20.17 -14.06 13.27
C ILE A 242 19.97 -15.34 14.09
N LEU A 243 20.75 -16.39 13.88
CA LEU A 243 20.64 -17.65 14.64
C LEU A 243 20.85 -17.49 16.16
N ARG A 244 21.65 -16.51 16.60
CA ARG A 244 21.84 -16.21 18.03
C ARG A 244 20.66 -15.45 18.64
N SER A 245 19.85 -14.79 17.81
CA SER A 245 18.71 -13.96 18.21
C SER A 245 17.35 -14.68 18.15
N LEU A 246 17.35 -15.96 17.76
CA LEU A 246 16.17 -16.85 17.75
C LEU A 246 16.10 -17.63 19.05
#